data_AF-A0A518BSU9-F1
#
_entry.id   AF-A0A518BSU9-F1
#
_cell.length_a   1.000
_cell.length_b   1.000
_cell.length_c   1.000
_cell.angle_alpha   90.00
_cell.angle_beta   90.00
_cell.angle_gamma   90.00
#
_symmetry.space_group_name_H-M   'P 1'
#
loop_
_entity.id
_entity.type
_entity.pdbx_description
1 polymer ?
#
loop_
_entity_poly.entity_id
_entity_poly.type
_entity_poly.pdbx_seq_one_letter_code
_entity_poly.pdbx_strand_id
1 'polypeptide(L)'
;MADEADKNADEPASEEELAAKAQKKKLIKIAGGAVGLVLMAWVASVVAKPAPEEYKEFLGPWVAPVTPSKIQTNLRGDGSKRFLIMQANAMFEAYDEVYATTRTADPIYMALIKDAMLEISSKRTVDDVMGGAMRDVFKRELRDAIDKLMFPVHIGDAVNPADPDSQTGIKPGFSIYESTLRTPLYDLKLFVDAPVGTLRLGDGPEVRFTGEERDLRVEDGSGYTVYLDLTELDPTFHGQIRVGTHGRIRELLFEDYAVQ
;
A
#
# COMPACT_ATOMS: atom_id res chain seq x y z
N MET A 1 53.21 -54.79 -16.72
CA MET A 1 53.01 -54.72 -15.26
C MET A 1 52.92 -53.23 -14.97
N ALA A 2 51.68 -52.73 -14.91
CA ALA A 2 50.97 -52.46 -13.64
C ALA A 2 51.60 -51.25 -12.93
N ASP A 3 50.91 -50.29 -12.34
CA ASP A 3 49.55 -49.77 -12.30
C ASP A 3 49.65 -48.63 -11.26
N GLU A 4 48.63 -47.79 -11.13
CA GLU A 4 48.39 -46.84 -10.01
C GLU A 4 49.25 -45.55 -9.99
N ALA A 5 48.74 -44.33 -10.22
CA ALA A 5 47.54 -43.60 -9.75
C ALA A 5 47.73 -42.87 -8.41
N ASP A 6 47.63 -41.54 -8.46
CA ASP A 6 46.74 -40.62 -7.71
C ASP A 6 47.39 -39.23 -7.57
N LYS A 7 46.80 -38.15 -8.13
CA LYS A 7 45.73 -37.28 -7.57
C LYS A 7 46.21 -36.53 -6.32
N ASN A 8 45.99 -35.24 -6.11
CA ASN A 8 45.12 -34.21 -6.69
C ASN A 8 45.64 -32.87 -6.13
N ALA A 9 45.40 -31.77 -6.84
CA ALA A 9 44.67 -30.58 -6.35
C ALA A 9 45.06 -29.35 -7.18
N ASP A 10 44.16 -28.90 -8.05
CA ASP A 10 44.13 -27.50 -8.48
C ASP A 10 42.67 -27.03 -8.47
N GLU A 11 42.48 -25.87 -7.86
CA GLU A 11 41.23 -25.20 -7.53
C GLU A 11 40.43 -24.78 -8.79
N PRO A 12 39.10 -24.64 -8.71
CA PRO A 12 38.32 -24.08 -9.81
C PRO A 12 38.55 -22.56 -9.93
N ALA A 13 39.02 -22.13 -11.10
CA ALA A 13 39.17 -20.74 -11.48
C ALA A 13 37.85 -19.96 -11.45
N SER A 14 37.93 -18.68 -11.05
CA SER A 14 36.82 -17.74 -10.85
C SER A 14 36.07 -17.34 -12.13
N GLU A 15 34.80 -16.97 -11.96
CA GLU A 15 33.80 -16.63 -13.01
C GLU A 15 34.23 -15.50 -13.97
N GLU A 16 35.20 -14.65 -13.63
CA GLU A 16 35.74 -13.62 -14.51
C GLU A 16 36.60 -14.16 -15.67
N GLU A 17 37.18 -15.37 -15.55
CA GLU A 17 38.01 -15.96 -16.62
C GLU A 17 37.16 -16.69 -17.68
N LEU A 18 35.92 -17.04 -17.35
CA LEU A 18 34.95 -17.67 -18.25
C LEU A 18 34.27 -16.65 -19.17
N ALA A 19 34.07 -15.41 -18.69
CA ALA A 19 33.44 -14.34 -19.46
C ALA A 19 34.32 -13.82 -20.63
N ALA A 20 35.65 -13.84 -20.48
CA ALA A 20 36.57 -13.30 -21.47
C ALA A 20 36.83 -14.22 -22.69
N LYS A 21 36.57 -15.53 -22.59
CA LYS A 21 36.78 -16.49 -23.70
C LYS A 21 35.56 -16.67 -24.61
N ALA A 22 34.38 -16.19 -24.21
CA ALA A 22 33.15 -16.34 -25.00
C ALA A 22 33.06 -15.39 -26.21
N GLN A 23 33.84 -14.30 -26.26
CA GLN A 23 33.73 -13.29 -27.34
C GLN A 23 34.51 -13.60 -28.63
N LYS A 24 35.24 -14.71 -28.73
CA LYS A 24 35.99 -15.05 -29.96
C LYS A 24 36.02 -16.55 -30.22
N LYS A 25 34.99 -17.07 -30.92
CA LYS A 25 35.15 -18.11 -31.96
C LYS A 25 33.82 -18.47 -32.64
N LYS A 26 33.76 -18.08 -33.93
CA LYS A 26 33.14 -18.76 -35.08
C LYS A 26 31.65 -19.14 -35.00
N LEU A 27 30.88 -18.49 -35.88
CA LEU A 27 29.62 -18.97 -36.43
C LEU A 27 29.70 -20.48 -36.73
N ILE A 28 29.00 -21.28 -35.92
CA ILE A 28 28.63 -22.65 -36.29
C ILE A 28 27.30 -22.52 -37.03
N LYS A 29 27.30 -22.89 -38.31
CA LYS A 29 26.09 -23.07 -39.11
C LYS A 29 25.25 -24.17 -38.44
N ILE A 30 24.17 -23.77 -37.78
CA ILE A 30 23.19 -24.69 -37.19
C ILE A 30 22.45 -25.38 -38.35
N ALA A 31 22.88 -26.60 -38.65
CA ALA A 31 22.12 -27.55 -39.44
C ALA A 31 21.18 -28.31 -38.49
N GLY A 32 19.91 -28.45 -38.89
CA GLY A 32 19.00 -29.48 -38.38
C GLY A 32 17.93 -28.97 -37.42
N GLY A 33 16.70 -28.89 -37.92
CA GLY A 33 15.48 -28.61 -37.15
C GLY A 33 15.24 -29.58 -35.98
N ALA A 34 14.33 -29.19 -35.11
CA ALA A 34 13.98 -29.77 -33.81
C ALA A 34 14.86 -29.35 -32.61
N VAL A 35 16.19 -29.57 -32.62
CA VAL A 35 17.00 -29.31 -31.40
C VAL A 35 17.13 -27.81 -31.07
N GLY A 36 17.28 -26.96 -32.08
CA GLY A 36 17.30 -25.50 -31.88
C GLY A 36 15.97 -24.92 -31.41
N LEU A 37 14.85 -25.53 -31.80
CA LEU A 37 13.51 -25.14 -31.33
C LEU A 37 13.29 -25.56 -29.88
N VAL A 38 13.79 -26.72 -29.45
CA VAL A 38 13.67 -27.19 -28.06
C VAL A 38 14.49 -26.33 -27.11
N LEU A 39 15.70 -25.94 -27.49
CA LEU A 39 16.53 -25.02 -26.70
C LEU A 39 15.93 -23.61 -26.63
N MET A 40 15.40 -23.08 -27.74
CA MET A 40 14.69 -21.80 -27.72
C MET A 40 13.39 -21.89 -26.92
N ALA A 41 12.64 -23.00 -26.98
CA ALA A 41 11.42 -23.19 -26.19
C ALA A 41 11.73 -23.31 -24.69
N TRP A 42 12.86 -23.89 -24.30
CA TRP A 42 13.30 -23.97 -22.91
C TRP A 42 13.77 -22.61 -22.38
N VAL A 43 14.56 -21.86 -23.16
CA VAL A 43 14.94 -20.49 -22.77
C VAL A 43 13.72 -19.57 -22.73
N ALA A 44 12.81 -19.69 -23.69
CA ALA A 44 11.55 -18.93 -23.69
C ALA A 44 10.64 -19.32 -22.52
N SER A 45 10.59 -20.59 -22.11
CA SER A 45 9.77 -21.01 -20.97
C SER A 45 10.34 -20.61 -19.62
N VAL A 46 11.66 -20.45 -19.50
CA VAL A 46 12.30 -19.90 -18.29
C VAL A 46 12.12 -18.37 -18.22
N VAL A 47 12.15 -17.67 -19.36
CA VAL A 47 11.87 -16.22 -19.44
C VAL A 47 10.38 -15.90 -19.31
N ALA A 48 9.49 -16.80 -19.74
CA ALA A 48 8.03 -16.64 -19.66
C ALA A 48 7.44 -17.03 -18.30
N LYS A 49 8.25 -17.42 -17.32
CA LYS A 49 7.76 -17.58 -15.96
C LYS A 49 7.62 -16.17 -15.37
N PRO A 50 6.39 -15.64 -15.20
CA PRO A 50 6.22 -14.35 -14.54
C PRO A 50 6.95 -14.40 -13.20
N ALA A 51 7.70 -13.34 -12.90
CA ALA A 51 8.33 -13.22 -11.59
C ALA A 51 7.24 -13.47 -10.53
N PRO A 52 7.49 -14.33 -9.54
CA PRO A 52 6.50 -14.59 -8.51
C PRO A 52 6.06 -13.25 -7.91
N GLU A 53 4.75 -13.01 -7.81
CA GLU A 53 4.21 -11.81 -7.18
C GLU A 53 4.89 -11.64 -5.83
N GLU A 54 5.69 -10.57 -5.70
CA GLU A 54 6.44 -10.31 -4.47
C GLU A 54 5.42 -10.03 -3.37
N TYR A 55 5.25 -10.95 -2.43
CA TYR A 55 4.47 -10.72 -1.22
C TYR A 55 5.31 -9.89 -0.26
N LYS A 56 4.69 -8.88 0.35
CA LYS A 56 5.35 -8.01 1.33
C LYS A 56 4.58 -8.07 2.63
N GLU A 57 5.31 -8.03 3.73
CA GLU A 57 4.77 -7.89 5.08
C GLU A 57 5.06 -6.49 5.60
N PHE A 58 4.22 -5.98 6.49
CA PHE A 58 4.55 -4.74 7.18
C PHE A 58 5.78 -4.92 8.08
N LEU A 59 6.69 -3.95 8.02
CA LEU A 59 7.85 -3.84 8.89
C LEU A 59 7.60 -2.75 9.94
N GLY A 60 8.52 -2.64 10.91
CA GLY A 60 8.47 -1.66 11.99
C GLY A 60 8.58 -2.29 13.39
N PRO A 61 8.16 -1.60 14.46
CA PRO A 61 7.48 -0.29 14.44
C PRO A 61 8.42 0.88 14.14
N TRP A 62 7.90 1.87 13.41
CA TRP A 62 8.55 3.17 13.17
C TRP A 62 7.74 4.31 13.79
N VAL A 63 8.33 5.50 13.84
CA VAL A 63 7.68 6.70 14.41
C VAL A 63 7.81 7.87 13.43
N ALA A 64 6.69 8.56 13.18
CA ALA A 64 6.67 9.79 12.39
C ALA A 64 5.81 10.86 13.06
N PRO A 65 6.14 12.15 12.88
CA PRO A 65 5.32 13.24 13.39
C PRO A 65 3.98 13.31 12.66
N VAL A 66 2.88 13.34 13.43
CA VAL A 66 1.54 13.61 12.89
C VAL A 66 1.29 15.12 12.86
N THR A 67 1.76 15.82 13.90
CA THR A 67 1.66 17.28 14.00
C THR A 67 3.03 17.85 14.36
N PRO A 68 3.75 18.51 13.44
CA PRO A 68 5.08 19.07 13.72
C PRO A 68 5.03 20.26 14.68
N SER A 69 3.84 20.80 14.96
CA SER A 69 3.61 21.90 15.89
C SER A 69 2.35 21.66 16.71
N LYS A 70 2.26 22.28 17.88
CA LYS A 70 1.09 22.23 18.75
C LYS A 70 -0.18 22.70 18.02
N ILE A 71 -1.24 21.93 18.17
CA ILE A 71 -2.60 22.29 17.75
C ILE A 71 -3.39 22.69 18.98
N GLN A 72 -4.15 23.79 18.87
CA GLN A 72 -5.07 24.24 19.89
C GLN A 72 -6.50 24.19 19.36
N THR A 73 -7.41 23.62 20.16
CA THR A 73 -8.83 23.45 19.82
C THR A 73 -9.71 23.82 21.00
N ASN A 74 -10.87 24.42 20.74
CA ASN A 74 -11.84 24.74 21.80
C ASN A 74 -12.64 23.50 22.14
N LEU A 75 -12.81 23.22 23.44
CA LEU A 75 -13.66 22.14 23.92
C LEU A 75 -15.11 22.62 24.11
N ARG A 76 -16.05 21.70 24.02
CA ARG A 76 -17.47 21.92 24.29
C ARG A 76 -17.73 22.03 25.80
N GLY A 77 -18.57 22.98 26.22
CA GLY A 77 -19.05 23.09 27.61
C GLY A 77 -19.55 24.49 27.99
N ASP A 78 -20.32 24.58 29.08
CA ASP A 78 -20.88 25.82 29.61
C ASP A 78 -19.93 26.45 30.67
N GLY A 79 -19.46 27.67 30.42
CA GLY A 79 -18.96 28.56 31.48
C GLY A 79 -17.45 28.87 31.54
N SER A 80 -16.59 28.26 30.73
CA SER A 80 -15.22 28.75 30.53
C SER A 80 -14.64 28.28 29.20
N LYS A 81 -13.91 29.16 28.48
CA LYS A 81 -13.21 28.82 27.23
C LYS A 81 -12.06 27.88 27.55
N ARG A 82 -12.34 26.58 27.61
CA ARG A 82 -11.32 25.54 27.77
C ARG A 82 -10.79 25.15 26.41
N PHE A 83 -9.47 25.05 26.30
CA PHE A 83 -8.83 24.62 25.08
C PHE A 83 -7.90 23.43 25.34
N LEU A 84 -7.92 22.50 24.41
CA LEU A 84 -7.03 21.36 24.39
C LEU A 84 -5.84 21.68 23.49
N ILE A 85 -4.64 21.53 24.04
CA ILE A 85 -3.37 21.62 23.31
C ILE A 85 -2.86 20.19 23.08
N MET A 86 -2.57 19.87 21.82
CA MET A 86 -2.05 18.56 21.42
C MET A 86 -0.84 18.69 20.50
N GLN A 87 0.13 17.80 20.69
CA GLN A 87 1.19 17.49 19.73
C GLN A 87 1.38 15.98 19.75
N ALA A 88 1.30 15.33 18.58
CA ALA A 88 1.32 13.88 18.46
C ALA A 88 2.29 13.37 17.39
N ASN A 89 2.87 12.21 17.67
CA ASN A 89 3.54 11.32 16.73
C ASN A 89 2.69 10.05 16.54
N ALA A 90 2.88 9.36 15.43
CA ALA A 90 2.29 8.06 15.18
C ALA A 90 3.38 6.99 15.23
N MET A 91 3.15 5.95 16.02
CA MET A 91 3.87 4.68 15.91
C MET A 91 3.14 3.81 14.89
N PHE A 92 3.82 3.38 13.82
CA PHE A 92 3.18 2.69 12.70
C PHE A 92 3.99 1.49 12.20
N GLU A 93 3.31 0.65 11.43
CA GLU A 93 3.90 -0.43 10.62
C GLU A 93 3.52 -0.19 9.17
N ALA A 94 4.45 -0.39 8.23
CA ALA A 94 4.20 -0.20 6.80
C ALA A 94 5.14 -1.07 5.97
N TYR A 95 4.89 -1.19 4.66
CA TYR A 95 5.83 -1.88 3.76
C TYR A 95 7.16 -1.13 3.60
N ASP A 96 7.14 0.19 3.78
CA ASP A 96 8.29 1.07 3.66
C ASP A 96 8.21 2.20 4.71
N GLU A 97 9.30 2.41 5.44
CA GLU A 97 9.45 3.50 6.41
C GLU A 97 9.28 4.87 5.74
N VAL A 98 9.79 4.98 4.51
CA VAL A 98 9.83 6.24 3.76
C VAL A 98 8.41 6.69 3.38
N TYR A 99 7.45 5.78 3.27
CA TYR A 99 6.07 6.10 2.90
C TYR A 99 5.47 7.19 3.81
N ALA A 100 5.60 7.03 5.13
CA ALA A 100 5.12 8.00 6.11
C ALA A 100 5.83 9.36 6.00
N THR A 101 7.14 9.35 5.76
CA THR A 101 7.93 10.58 5.61
C THR A 101 7.54 11.36 4.35
N THR A 102 7.29 10.66 3.24
CA THR A 102 6.78 11.27 2.00
C THR A 102 5.39 11.86 2.22
N ARG A 103 4.52 11.15 2.95
CA ARG A 103 3.16 11.63 3.23
C ARG A 103 3.15 12.88 4.12
N THR A 104 3.95 12.89 5.18
CA THR A 104 4.08 14.04 6.10
C THR A 104 4.70 15.28 5.42
N ALA A 105 5.44 15.10 4.32
CA ALA A 105 5.95 16.21 3.52
C ALA A 105 4.91 16.85 2.59
N ASP A 106 3.74 16.23 2.36
CA ASP A 106 2.67 16.79 1.53
C ASP A 106 1.90 17.90 2.32
N PRO A 107 1.87 19.14 1.82
CA PRO A 107 1.12 20.23 2.45
C PRO A 107 -0.38 19.95 2.60
N ILE A 108 -0.99 19.25 1.64
CA ILE A 108 -2.42 18.91 1.65
C ILE A 108 -2.69 17.92 2.78
N TYR A 109 -1.82 16.91 2.92
CA TYR A 109 -1.91 15.92 3.99
C TYR A 109 -1.90 16.60 5.38
N MET A 110 -0.98 17.52 5.61
CA MET A 110 -0.88 18.22 6.89
C MET A 110 -2.12 19.06 7.22
N ALA A 111 -2.75 19.67 6.21
CA ALA A 111 -4.00 20.39 6.38
C ALA A 111 -5.16 19.45 6.77
N LEU A 112 -5.28 18.29 6.10
CA LEU A 112 -6.32 17.30 6.37
C LEU A 112 -6.20 16.69 7.78
N ILE A 113 -4.98 16.38 8.22
CA ILE A 113 -4.72 15.87 9.57
C ILE A 113 -5.15 16.89 10.62
N LYS A 114 -4.76 18.15 10.44
CA LYS A 114 -5.14 19.23 11.36
C LYS A 114 -6.66 19.40 11.40
N ASP A 115 -7.32 19.39 10.25
CA ASP A 115 -8.78 19.51 10.16
C ASP A 115 -9.49 18.36 10.90
N ALA A 116 -9.09 17.11 10.63
CA ALA A 116 -9.64 15.93 11.31
C ALA A 116 -9.46 15.99 12.84
N MET A 117 -8.27 16.39 13.31
CA MET A 117 -8.02 16.55 14.74
C MET A 117 -8.88 17.64 15.37
N LEU A 118 -9.04 18.79 14.69
CA LEU A 118 -9.89 19.90 15.15
C LEU A 118 -11.37 19.50 15.17
N GLU A 119 -11.84 18.80 14.14
CA GLU A 119 -13.23 18.37 14.03
C GLU A 119 -13.61 17.40 15.16
N ILE A 120 -12.77 16.40 15.42
CA ILE A 120 -13.02 15.41 16.48
C ILE A 120 -12.94 16.07 17.86
N SER A 121 -11.91 16.88 18.11
CA SER A 121 -11.67 17.49 19.41
C SER A 121 -12.69 18.57 19.78
N SER A 122 -13.17 19.35 18.81
CA SER A 122 -14.14 20.43 19.06
C SER A 122 -15.50 19.94 19.57
N LYS A 123 -15.84 18.68 19.29
CA LYS A 123 -17.09 18.03 19.74
C LYS A 123 -17.01 17.51 21.18
N ARG A 124 -15.82 17.53 21.80
CA ARG A 124 -15.51 16.89 23.08
C ARG A 124 -15.54 17.86 24.25
N THR A 125 -15.92 17.35 25.42
CA THR A 125 -15.85 18.06 26.70
C THR A 125 -14.50 17.83 27.40
N VAL A 126 -14.24 18.55 28.49
CA VAL A 126 -13.04 18.33 29.32
C VAL A 126 -12.99 16.91 29.87
N ASP A 127 -14.13 16.39 30.33
CA ASP A 127 -14.21 15.04 30.89
C ASP A 127 -13.97 13.97 29.81
N ASP A 128 -14.38 14.23 28.57
CA ASP A 128 -14.12 13.32 27.44
C ASP A 128 -12.62 13.18 27.14
N VAL A 129 -11.84 14.25 27.32
CA VAL A 129 -10.42 14.29 26.96
C VAL A 129 -9.49 14.01 28.14
N MET A 130 -9.93 14.29 29.38
CA MET A 130 -9.14 14.04 30.59
C MET A 130 -9.56 12.81 31.38
N GLY A 131 -10.81 12.36 31.28
CA GLY A 131 -11.35 11.23 32.03
C GLY A 131 -10.87 9.90 31.46
N GLY A 132 -10.19 9.07 32.27
CA GLY A 132 -9.45 7.88 31.82
C GLY A 132 -10.08 7.07 30.67
N ALA A 133 -11.26 6.49 30.88
CA ALA A 133 -11.91 5.66 29.87
C ALA A 133 -12.32 6.46 28.61
N MET A 134 -12.84 7.68 28.78
CA MET A 134 -13.26 8.52 27.66
C MET A 134 -12.08 9.08 26.89
N ARG A 135 -10.97 9.36 27.56
CA ARG A 135 -9.71 9.78 26.97
C ARG A 135 -9.17 8.71 26.03
N ASP A 136 -9.24 7.44 26.42
CA ASP A 136 -8.81 6.34 25.57
C ASP A 136 -9.70 6.18 24.33
N VAL A 137 -11.02 6.37 24.48
CA VAL A 137 -11.95 6.42 23.35
C VAL A 137 -11.61 7.58 22.42
N PHE A 138 -11.41 8.78 22.96
CA PHE A 138 -11.03 9.96 22.19
C PHE A 138 -9.70 9.75 21.42
N LYS A 139 -8.66 9.22 22.08
CA LYS A 139 -7.39 8.91 21.44
C LYS A 139 -7.53 7.86 20.33
N ARG A 140 -8.37 6.85 20.53
CA ARG A 140 -8.66 5.84 19.52
C ARG A 140 -9.36 6.44 18.30
N GLU A 141 -10.35 7.29 18.50
CA GLU A 141 -11.02 7.98 17.39
C GLU A 141 -10.06 8.88 16.61
N LEU A 142 -9.18 9.63 17.31
CA LEU A 142 -8.13 10.40 16.66
C LEU A 142 -7.22 9.50 15.83
N ARG A 143 -6.77 8.36 16.40
CA ARG A 143 -5.94 7.37 15.70
C ARG A 143 -6.64 6.88 14.44
N ASP A 144 -7.90 6.49 14.55
CA ASP A 144 -8.68 5.92 13.45
C ASP A 144 -8.85 6.93 12.32
N ALA A 145 -9.07 8.21 12.62
CA ALA A 145 -9.18 9.26 11.61
C ALA A 145 -7.84 9.60 10.95
N ILE A 146 -6.77 9.71 11.74
CA ILE A 146 -5.41 9.97 11.25
C ILE A 146 -4.91 8.80 10.40
N ASP A 147 -5.21 7.56 10.79
CA ASP A 147 -4.82 6.34 10.07
C ASP A 147 -5.30 6.35 8.62
N LYS A 148 -6.56 6.72 8.37
CA LYS A 148 -7.11 6.81 7.00
C LYS A 148 -6.41 7.84 6.12
N LEU A 149 -5.92 8.90 6.74
CA LEU A 149 -5.23 9.99 6.04
C LEU A 149 -3.77 9.64 5.78
N MET A 150 -3.13 9.00 6.76
CA MET A 150 -1.72 8.62 6.72
C MET A 150 -1.49 7.40 5.83
N PHE A 151 -2.39 6.42 5.90
CA PHE A 151 -2.39 5.20 5.10
C PHE A 151 -3.73 5.07 4.36
N PRO A 152 -3.98 5.93 3.36
CA PRO A 152 -5.16 5.80 2.52
C PRO A 152 -5.15 4.47 1.77
N VAL A 153 -6.31 4.09 1.25
CA VAL A 153 -6.41 2.94 0.37
C VAL A 153 -5.77 3.29 -0.97
N HIS A 154 -4.85 2.45 -1.42
CA HIS A 154 -4.27 2.48 -2.75
C HIS A 154 -4.96 1.45 -3.64
N ILE A 155 -4.96 1.76 -4.94
CA ILE A 155 -5.45 0.90 -5.99
C ILE A 155 -4.27 0.63 -6.92
N GLY A 156 -3.96 -0.64 -7.11
CA GLY A 156 -2.95 -1.12 -8.01
C GLY A 156 -1.54 -0.66 -7.66
N ASP A 157 -0.85 -0.06 -8.63
CA ASP A 157 0.54 0.39 -8.53
C ASP A 157 0.73 1.91 -8.33
N ALA A 158 -0.36 2.64 -8.10
CA ALA A 158 -0.34 4.09 -7.96
C ALA A 158 0.57 4.55 -6.81
N VAL A 159 1.55 5.41 -7.14
CA VAL A 159 2.49 5.99 -6.17
C VAL A 159 1.78 6.97 -5.25
N ASN A 160 1.00 7.90 -5.82
CA ASN A 160 0.09 8.73 -5.02
C ASN A 160 -1.26 8.03 -4.89
N PRO A 161 -1.88 8.06 -3.71
CA PRO A 161 -3.16 7.40 -3.50
C PRO A 161 -4.29 7.91 -4.41
N ALA A 162 -4.19 9.14 -4.93
CA ALA A 162 -5.20 9.76 -5.79
C ALA A 162 -5.00 9.49 -7.29
N ASP A 163 -3.83 8.96 -7.68
CA ASP A 163 -3.52 8.68 -9.07
C ASP A 163 -4.19 7.37 -9.52
N PRO A 164 -4.50 7.22 -10.81
CA PRO A 164 -5.00 5.97 -11.35
C PRO A 164 -3.93 4.88 -11.33
N ASP A 165 -4.37 3.63 -11.16
CA ASP A 165 -3.56 2.45 -11.44
C ASP A 165 -3.12 2.45 -12.91
N SER A 166 -1.83 2.22 -13.14
CA SER A 166 -1.21 2.42 -14.45
C SER A 166 -1.69 1.43 -15.52
N GLN A 167 -2.16 0.25 -15.10
CA GLN A 167 -2.61 -0.81 -16.00
C GLN A 167 -4.09 -0.68 -16.35
N THR A 168 -4.91 -0.32 -15.37
CA THR A 168 -6.37 -0.33 -15.52
C THR A 168 -6.98 1.03 -15.71
N GLY A 169 -6.36 2.10 -15.20
CA GLY A 169 -6.97 3.43 -15.12
C GLY A 169 -7.96 3.60 -13.96
N ILE A 170 -8.19 2.57 -13.14
CA ILE A 170 -9.04 2.68 -11.95
C ILE A 170 -8.34 3.57 -10.92
N LYS A 171 -9.08 4.52 -10.35
CA LYS A 171 -8.61 5.41 -9.29
C LYS A 171 -9.63 5.47 -8.15
N PRO A 172 -9.29 6.08 -6.99
CA PRO A 172 -10.26 6.17 -5.91
C PRO A 172 -11.41 7.11 -6.25
N GLY A 173 -12.60 6.75 -5.80
CA GLY A 173 -13.80 7.58 -5.91
C GLY A 173 -13.79 8.77 -4.96
N PHE A 174 -14.74 9.69 -5.15
CA PHE A 174 -14.88 10.89 -4.31
C PHE A 174 -15.03 10.58 -2.82
N SER A 175 -15.67 9.47 -2.48
CA SER A 175 -15.95 9.06 -1.10
C SER A 175 -14.86 8.16 -0.51
N ILE A 176 -13.64 8.18 -1.06
CA ILE A 176 -12.55 7.28 -0.59
C ILE A 176 -12.25 7.42 0.91
N TYR A 177 -12.40 8.62 1.49
CA TYR A 177 -12.18 8.81 2.93
C TYR A 177 -13.29 8.20 3.81
N GLU A 178 -14.45 7.87 3.24
CA GLU A 178 -15.51 7.11 3.90
C GLU A 178 -15.26 5.59 3.88
N SER A 179 -14.30 5.13 3.08
CA SER A 179 -13.88 3.72 3.02
C SER A 179 -13.60 3.15 4.42
N THR A 180 -14.11 1.96 4.66
CA THR A 180 -13.83 1.18 5.88
C THR A 180 -12.72 0.15 5.67
N LEU A 181 -12.25 -0.02 4.44
CA LEU A 181 -11.21 -0.96 4.08
C LEU A 181 -9.85 -0.57 4.70
N ARG A 182 -9.26 -1.52 5.45
CA ARG A 182 -7.92 -1.39 6.05
C ARG A 182 -7.04 -2.62 5.82
N THR A 183 -7.44 -3.48 4.88
CA THR A 183 -6.68 -4.67 4.52
C THR A 183 -5.34 -4.27 3.90
N PRO A 184 -4.22 -4.92 4.24
CA PRO A 184 -2.93 -4.63 3.63
C PRO A 184 -2.98 -4.81 2.10
N LEU A 185 -2.29 -3.94 1.35
CA LEU A 185 -2.37 -3.91 -0.12
C LEU A 185 -2.08 -5.26 -0.81
N TYR A 186 -1.17 -6.08 -0.25
CA TYR A 186 -0.78 -7.35 -0.83
C TYR A 186 -1.70 -8.52 -0.45
N ASP A 187 -2.65 -8.29 0.46
CA ASP A 187 -3.57 -9.32 0.97
C ASP A 187 -4.94 -9.29 0.27
N LEU A 188 -5.26 -8.24 -0.48
CA LEU A 188 -6.57 -8.07 -1.11
C LEU A 188 -6.47 -7.70 -2.59
N LYS A 189 -7.29 -8.38 -3.39
CA LYS A 189 -7.36 -8.20 -4.84
C LYS A 189 -8.76 -7.73 -5.26
N LEU A 190 -8.81 -6.80 -6.19
CA LEU A 190 -9.99 -6.46 -6.97
C LEU A 190 -9.92 -7.22 -8.29
N PHE A 191 -10.91 -8.07 -8.52
CA PHE A 191 -11.12 -8.77 -9.78
C PHE A 191 -11.94 -7.86 -10.69
N VAL A 192 -11.48 -7.64 -11.92
CA VAL A 192 -12.11 -6.74 -12.88
C VAL A 192 -12.28 -7.47 -14.21
N ASP A 193 -13.48 -7.42 -14.75
CA ASP A 193 -13.84 -7.85 -16.10
C ASP A 193 -14.51 -6.68 -16.82
N ALA A 194 -13.69 -5.80 -17.41
CA ALA A 194 -14.17 -4.58 -18.06
C ALA A 194 -15.04 -4.83 -19.29
N PRO A 195 -14.75 -5.82 -20.17
CA PRO A 195 -15.63 -6.15 -21.29
C PRO A 195 -17.04 -6.58 -20.87
N VAL A 196 -17.17 -7.23 -19.71
CA VAL A 196 -18.45 -7.69 -19.16
C VAL A 196 -19.10 -6.63 -18.26
N GLY A 197 -18.33 -5.69 -17.75
CA GLY A 197 -18.78 -4.65 -16.82
C GLY A 197 -19.01 -5.18 -15.42
N THR A 198 -18.12 -6.05 -14.93
CA THR A 198 -18.22 -6.63 -13.58
C THR A 198 -16.92 -6.50 -12.79
N LEU A 199 -17.07 -6.30 -11.48
CA LEU A 199 -15.96 -6.20 -10.55
C LEU A 199 -16.32 -6.85 -9.21
N ARG A 200 -15.30 -7.34 -8.50
CA ARG A 200 -15.46 -8.03 -7.22
C ARG A 200 -14.24 -7.79 -6.34
N LEU A 201 -14.46 -7.37 -5.10
CA LEU A 201 -13.38 -7.15 -4.14
C LEU A 201 -13.19 -8.38 -3.26
N GLY A 202 -12.04 -9.05 -3.36
CA GLY A 202 -11.77 -10.29 -2.64
C GLY A 202 -12.86 -11.34 -2.86
N ASP A 203 -13.44 -11.82 -1.75
CA ASP A 203 -14.57 -12.76 -1.73
C ASP A 203 -15.94 -12.07 -1.58
N GLY A 204 -16.01 -10.77 -1.83
CA GLY A 204 -17.24 -9.98 -1.81
C GLY A 204 -18.19 -10.31 -2.96
N PRO A 205 -19.38 -9.66 -2.99
CA PRO A 205 -20.33 -9.80 -4.08
C PRO A 205 -19.77 -9.23 -5.39
N GLU A 206 -20.19 -9.82 -6.51
CA GLU A 206 -19.96 -9.22 -7.83
C GLU A 206 -20.85 -7.97 -7.99
N VAL A 207 -20.25 -6.89 -8.44
CA VAL A 207 -20.88 -5.60 -8.70
C VAL A 207 -20.79 -5.32 -10.18
N ARG A 208 -21.90 -4.88 -10.79
CA ARG A 208 -21.95 -4.44 -12.18
C ARG A 208 -21.69 -2.96 -12.30
N PHE A 209 -21.08 -2.56 -13.41
CA PHE A 209 -20.79 -1.17 -13.74
C PHE A 209 -20.97 -0.91 -15.24
N THR A 210 -21.05 0.37 -15.60
CA THR A 210 -21.14 0.84 -17.00
C THR A 210 -19.86 1.50 -17.49
N GLY A 211 -18.98 1.92 -16.58
CA GLY A 211 -17.72 2.62 -16.87
C GLY A 211 -17.85 4.14 -16.73
N GLU A 212 -19.02 4.64 -16.33
CA GLU A 212 -19.26 6.07 -16.09
C GLU A 212 -19.25 6.43 -14.59
N GLU A 213 -19.14 5.42 -13.72
CA GLU A 213 -19.17 5.60 -12.29
C GLU A 213 -17.92 6.30 -11.77
N ARG A 214 -18.13 7.39 -11.02
CA ARG A 214 -17.05 8.15 -10.36
C ARG A 214 -16.89 7.84 -8.87
N ASP A 215 -17.82 7.06 -8.33
CA ASP A 215 -17.89 6.78 -6.90
C ASP A 215 -18.61 5.46 -6.62
N LEU A 216 -18.23 4.41 -7.35
CA LEU A 216 -18.82 3.09 -7.19
C LEU A 216 -18.36 2.47 -5.86
N ARG A 217 -19.31 2.22 -4.97
CA ARG A 217 -19.08 1.53 -3.70
C ARG A 217 -19.00 0.03 -3.92
N VAL A 218 -17.89 -0.57 -3.48
CA VAL A 218 -17.63 -2.02 -3.58
C VAL A 218 -17.31 -2.57 -2.19
N GLU A 219 -17.85 -3.75 -1.88
CA GLU A 219 -17.66 -4.42 -0.58
C GLU A 219 -16.84 -5.70 -0.74
N ASP A 220 -16.00 -6.00 0.25
CA ASP A 220 -15.36 -7.30 0.38
C ASP A 220 -16.27 -8.33 1.08
N GLY A 221 -15.80 -9.56 1.22
CA GLY A 221 -16.55 -10.64 1.89
C GLY A 221 -16.78 -10.40 3.39
N SER A 222 -16.07 -9.45 4.00
CA SER A 222 -16.21 -9.06 5.41
C SER A 222 -17.09 -7.82 5.61
N GLY A 223 -17.59 -7.21 4.51
CA GLY A 223 -18.37 -5.99 4.52
C GLY A 223 -17.55 -4.70 4.61
N TYR A 224 -16.22 -4.76 4.44
CA TYR A 224 -15.39 -3.57 4.30
C TYR A 224 -15.55 -2.96 2.92
N THR A 225 -15.55 -1.63 2.85
CA THR A 225 -15.94 -0.90 1.64
C THR A 225 -14.81 -0.09 1.07
N VAL A 226 -14.76 0.01 -0.26
CA VAL A 226 -13.93 0.95 -1.01
C VAL A 226 -14.79 1.66 -2.06
N TYR A 227 -14.38 2.85 -2.47
CA TYR A 227 -15.07 3.63 -3.49
C TYR A 227 -14.14 3.83 -4.68
N LEU A 228 -14.62 3.52 -5.88
CA LEU A 228 -13.82 3.48 -7.11
C LEU A 228 -14.39 4.45 -8.16
N ASP A 229 -13.50 5.10 -8.89
CA ASP A 229 -13.80 5.83 -10.13
C ASP A 229 -13.30 4.99 -11.31
N LEU A 230 -14.24 4.67 -12.20
CA LEU A 230 -14.05 3.79 -13.36
C LEU A 230 -14.08 4.58 -14.68
N THR A 231 -14.15 5.91 -14.64
CA THR A 231 -14.29 6.75 -15.84
C THR A 231 -13.10 6.68 -16.80
N GLU A 232 -11.95 6.23 -16.30
CA GLU A 232 -10.71 6.04 -17.07
C GLU A 232 -10.33 4.56 -17.21
N LEU A 233 -11.25 3.63 -16.86
CA LEU A 233 -11.01 2.20 -16.95
C LEU A 233 -10.77 1.77 -18.40
N ASP A 234 -9.69 1.02 -18.64
CA ASP A 234 -9.46 0.34 -19.92
C ASP A 234 -10.59 -0.67 -20.18
N PRO A 235 -11.43 -0.47 -21.21
CA PRO A 235 -12.59 -1.34 -21.48
C PRO A 235 -12.20 -2.75 -21.92
N THR A 236 -10.92 -3.00 -22.19
CA THR A 236 -10.40 -4.32 -22.58
C THR A 236 -9.76 -5.08 -21.41
N PHE A 237 -9.60 -4.44 -20.25
CA PHE A 237 -8.92 -5.05 -19.13
C PHE A 237 -9.71 -6.22 -18.53
N HIS A 238 -9.00 -7.33 -18.32
CA HIS A 238 -9.50 -8.49 -17.62
C HIS A 238 -8.40 -9.04 -16.73
N GLY A 239 -8.59 -8.99 -15.40
CA GLY A 239 -7.52 -9.37 -14.49
C GLY A 239 -7.78 -9.03 -13.03
N GLN A 240 -6.68 -8.91 -12.29
CA GLN A 240 -6.68 -8.64 -10.86
C GLN A 240 -5.73 -7.48 -10.58
N ILE A 241 -6.16 -6.55 -9.75
CA ILE A 241 -5.30 -5.50 -9.20
C ILE A 241 -5.33 -5.53 -7.67
N ARG A 242 -4.27 -5.05 -7.04
CA ARG A 242 -4.17 -4.98 -5.58
C ARG A 242 -4.99 -3.80 -5.07
N VAL A 243 -5.65 -3.95 -3.93
CA VAL A 243 -6.36 -2.84 -3.27
C VAL A 243 -6.18 -2.95 -1.77
N GLY A 244 -5.73 -1.88 -1.12
CA GLY A 244 -5.52 -1.89 0.32
C GLY A 244 -4.58 -0.78 0.80
N THR A 245 -4.10 -0.89 2.03
CA THR A 245 -3.24 0.15 2.64
C THR A 245 -1.77 -0.24 2.60
N HIS A 246 -0.89 0.76 2.56
CA HIS A 246 0.56 0.58 2.66
C HIS A 246 1.07 0.40 4.09
N GLY A 247 0.22 0.63 5.08
CA GLY A 247 0.56 0.56 6.49
C GLY A 247 -0.65 0.79 7.38
N ARG A 248 -0.36 0.92 8.67
CA ARG A 248 -1.34 1.21 9.72
C ARG A 248 -0.68 1.84 10.95
N ILE A 249 -1.41 2.69 11.64
CA ILE A 249 -1.02 3.26 12.93
C ILE A 249 -1.34 2.28 14.05
N ARG A 250 -0.30 1.90 14.80
CA ARG A 250 -0.44 1.14 16.04
C ARG A 250 -0.94 2.01 17.18
N GLU A 251 -0.31 3.18 17.35
CA GLU A 251 -0.58 4.06 18.49
C GLU A 251 -0.26 5.53 18.17
N LEU A 252 -1.01 6.45 18.78
CA LEU A 252 -0.66 7.87 18.83
C LEU A 252 0.10 8.18 20.12
N LEU A 253 1.31 8.70 19.96
CA LEU A 253 2.19 9.13 21.03
C LEU A 253 2.06 10.65 21.20
N PHE A 254 1.42 11.09 22.29
CA PHE A 254 1.24 12.52 22.56
C PHE A 254 2.43 13.08 23.34
N GLU A 255 3.14 14.02 22.73
CA GLU A 255 4.23 14.77 23.39
C GLU A 255 3.66 15.88 24.28
N ASP A 256 2.69 16.63 23.75
CA ASP A 256 1.91 17.60 24.50
C ASP A 256 0.44 17.16 24.53
N TYR A 257 -0.14 17.16 25.72
CA TYR A 257 -1.56 16.87 25.93
C TYR A 257 -2.05 17.57 27.19
N ALA A 258 -2.61 18.76 27.03
CA ALA A 258 -3.01 19.59 28.17
C ALA A 258 -4.31 20.34 27.88
N VAL A 259 -5.19 20.41 28.89
CA VAL A 259 -6.35 21.30 28.89
C VAL A 259 -5.98 22.56 29.68
N GLN A 260 -6.27 23.73 29.10
CA GLN A 260 -6.09 25.04 29.72
C GLN A 260 -7.46 25.72 29.86
#